data_AF-A0A6F9NH28-F1
#
_entry.id   AF-A0A6F9NH28-F1
#
_cell.length_a   1.000
_cell.length_b   1.000
_cell.length_c   1.000
_cell.angle_alpha   90.00
_cell.angle_beta   90.00
_cell.angle_gamma   90.00
#
_symmetry.space_group_name_H-M   'P 1'
#
loop_
_entity.id
_entity.type
_entity.pdbx_description
1 polymer ?
#
loop_
_entity_poly.entity_id
_entity_poly.type
_entity_poly.pdbx_seq_one_letter_code
_entity_poly.pdbx_strand_id
1 'polypeptide(L)' 'MEGVGNKVIVLAGMIGAGKSSYTELIANKLGTKAFYESIKDNRILEMFYDDPKRWAFALQIYFLNTRFRSIKAAL' A
#
# COMPACT_ATOMS: atom_id res chain seq x y z
N MET A 1 -15.40 -27.10 11.72
CA MET A 1 -14.98 -26.43 10.47
C MET A 1 -13.60 -25.85 10.73
N GLU A 2 -12.57 -26.42 10.11
CA GLU A 2 -11.19 -25.99 10.25
C GLU A 2 -11.02 -24.51 9.89
N GLY A 3 -10.15 -23.82 10.64
CA GLY A 3 -10.05 -22.37 10.74
C GLY A 3 -9.94 -21.62 9.40
N VAL A 4 -10.86 -20.68 9.20
CA VAL A 4 -10.64 -19.59 8.26
C VAL A 4 -9.58 -18.69 8.90
N GLY A 5 -8.31 -18.99 8.66
CA GLY A 5 -7.21 -18.13 9.09
C GLY A 5 -7.41 -16.71 8.54
N ASN A 6 -6.94 -15.69 9.26
CA ASN A 6 -6.98 -14.30 8.81
C ASN A 6 -6.31 -14.19 7.43
N LYS A 7 -7.10 -14.06 6.36
CA LYS A 7 -6.61 -13.91 4.99
C LYS A 7 -6.52 -12.43 4.65
N VAL A 8 -5.37 -12.02 4.12
CA VAL A 8 -5.15 -10.67 3.60
C VAL A 8 -5.22 -10.72 2.07
N ILE A 9 -6.01 -9.85 1.46
CA ILE A 9 -6.08 -9.66 0.02
C ILE A 9 -5.27 -8.41 -0.32
N VAL A 10 -4.28 -8.55 -1.20
CA VAL A 10 -3.44 -7.43 -1.67
C VAL A 10 -3.72 -7.17 -3.15
N LEU A 11 -4.06 -5.94 -3.49
CA LEU A 11 -4.27 -5.51 -4.87
C LEU A 11 -3.05 -4.76 -5.39
N ALA A 12 -2.45 -5.27 -6.47
CA ALA A 12 -1.30 -4.67 -7.15
C ALA A 12 -1.65 -4.24 -8.58
N GLY A 13 -0.93 -3.25 -9.10
CA GLY A 13 -1.16 -2.72 -10.45
C GLY A 13 -0.77 -1.24 -10.60
N MET A 14 -0.77 -0.75 -11.83
CA MET A 14 -0.29 0.59 -12.19
C MET A 14 -1.12 1.72 -11.53
N ILE A 15 -0.52 2.90 -11.41
CA ILE A 15 -1.24 4.12 -11.02
C ILE A 15 -2.36 4.36 -12.04
N GLY A 16 -3.56 4.72 -11.56
CA GLY A 16 -4.74 4.92 -12.42
C GLY A 16 -5.52 3.65 -12.78
N ALA A 17 -5.04 2.45 -12.43
CA ALA A 17 -5.73 1.18 -12.75
C ALA A 17 -7.00 0.87 -11.92
N GLY A 18 -7.52 1.83 -11.14
CA GLY A 18 -8.76 1.63 -10.36
C GLY A 18 -8.64 0.79 -9.09
N LYS A 19 -7.41 0.46 -8.64
CA LYS A 19 -7.18 -0.39 -7.46
C LYS A 19 -7.91 0.08 -6.20
N SER A 20 -7.82 1.37 -5.85
CA SER A 20 -8.46 1.90 -4.65
C SER A 20 -9.98 1.74 -4.68
N SER A 21 -10.60 2.01 -5.83
CA SER A 21 -12.03 1.81 -6.05
C SER A 21 -12.41 0.34 -5.92
N TYR A 22 -11.61 -0.57 -6.49
CA TYR A 22 -11.88 -2.00 -6.39
C TYR A 22 -11.65 -2.55 -4.97
N THR A 23 -10.65 -2.04 -4.23
CA THR A 23 -10.45 -2.34 -2.81
C THR A 23 -11.71 -2.03 -2.02
N GLU A 24 -12.30 -0.85 -2.23
CA GLU A 24 -13.51 -0.42 -1.53
C GLU A 24 -14.71 -1.32 -1.86
N LEU A 25 -14.91 -1.66 -3.15
CA LEU A 25 -15.96 -2.57 -3.57
C LEU A 25 -15.83 -3.95 -2.93
N ILE A 26 -14.63 -4.53 -2.91
CA ILE A 26 -14.38 -5.84 -2.28
C ILE A 26 -14.56 -5.76 -0.76
N ALA A 27 -14.02 -4.72 -0.11
CA ALA A 27 -14.13 -4.54 1.33
C ALA A 27 -15.59 -4.45 1.77
N ASN A 28 -16.39 -3.64 1.06
CA ASN A 28 -17.83 -3.53 1.30
C ASN A 28 -18.56 -4.86 1.07
N LYS A 29 -18.21 -5.59 0.00
CA LYS A 29 -18.85 -6.88 -0.32
C LYS A 29 -18.54 -7.96 0.73
N LEU A 30 -17.33 -7.95 1.30
CA LEU A 30 -16.87 -8.93 2.28
C LEU A 30 -17.08 -8.48 3.74
N GLY A 31 -17.51 -7.23 3.97
CA GLY A 31 -17.61 -6.65 5.31
C GLY A 31 -16.24 -6.53 6.01
N THR A 32 -15.16 -6.32 5.25
CA THR A 32 -13.79 -6.26 5.77
C THR A 32 -13.25 -4.83 5.80
N LYS A 33 -12.15 -4.63 6.53
CA LYS A 33 -11.46 -3.34 6.61
C LYS A 33 -10.57 -3.13 5.37
N ALA A 34 -10.78 -2.02 4.67
CA ALA A 34 -9.87 -1.59 3.61
C ALA A 34 -8.62 -0.91 4.19
N PHE A 35 -7.47 -1.17 3.57
CA PHE A 35 -6.20 -0.50 3.85
C PHE A 35 -5.71 0.16 2.55
N TYR A 36 -5.16 1.38 2.65
CA TYR A 36 -4.71 2.18 1.50
C TYR A 36 -3.27 2.63 1.68
N GLU A 37 -2.54 2.80 0.58
CA GLU A 37 -1.20 3.39 0.61
C GLU A 37 -1.30 4.86 1.03
N SER A 38 -0.62 5.24 2.13
CA SER A 38 -0.48 6.64 2.51
C SER A 38 0.69 7.26 1.76
N ILE A 39 0.40 8.19 0.86
CA ILE A 39 1.41 8.99 0.14
C ILE A 39 1.57 10.39 0.76
N LYS A 40 0.62 10.80 1.61
CA LYS A 40 0.67 12.10 2.28
C LYS A 40 1.89 12.12 3.23
N ASP A 41 2.68 13.18 3.14
CA ASP A 41 3.85 13.50 3.98
C ASP A 41 5.15 12.74 3.69
N ASN A 42 5.36 12.22 2.48
CA ASN A 42 6.65 11.63 2.10
C ASN A 42 7.67 12.70 1.68
N ARG A 43 8.41 13.27 2.65
CA ARG A 43 9.52 14.22 2.38
C ARG A 43 10.60 13.67 1.44
N ILE A 44 10.80 12.35 1.40
CA ILE A 44 11.78 11.72 0.49
C ILE A 44 11.30 11.80 -0.96
N LEU A 45 9.98 11.84 -1.19
CA LEU A 45 9.42 12.00 -2.53
C LEU A 45 9.72 13.38 -3.10
N GLU A 46 9.64 14.44 -2.28
CA GLU A 46 10.05 15.80 -2.67
C GLU A 46 11.53 15.83 -3.05
N MET A 47 12.39 15.29 -2.18
CA MET A 47 13.84 15.20 -2.45
C MET A 47 14.15 14.37 -3.70
N PHE A 48 13.36 13.35 -3.99
CA PHE A 48 13.48 12.54 -5.21
C PHE A 48 13.14 13.32 -6.46
N TYR A 49 12.14 14.20 -6.42
CA TYR A 49 11.85 15.07 -7.56
C TYR A 49 12.99 16.07 -7.83
N ASP A 50 13.73 16.48 -6.80
CA ASP A 50 14.89 17.37 -6.92
C ASP A 50 16.15 16.65 -7.45
N ASP A 51 16.48 15.46 -6.92
CA ASP A 51 17.62 14.65 -7.38
C ASP A 51 17.29 13.14 -7.38
N PRO A 52 16.74 12.62 -8.49
CA PRO A 52 16.34 11.22 -8.58
C PRO A 52 17.51 10.25 -8.38
N LYS A 53 18.72 10.58 -8.87
CA LYS A 53 19.87 9.68 -8.78
C LYS A 53 20.32 9.49 -7.33
N ARG A 54 20.30 10.57 -6.54
CA ARG A 54 20.67 10.53 -5.13
C ARG A 54 19.61 9.87 -4.25
N TRP A 55 18.33 10.12 -4.52
CA TRP A 55 17.24 9.76 -3.59
C TRP A 55 16.44 8.51 -3.99
N ALA A 56 16.65 7.94 -5.18
CA ALA A 56 15.92 6.75 -5.65
C ALA A 56 15.97 5.59 -4.64
N PHE A 57 17.16 5.25 -4.12
CA PHE A 57 17.31 4.14 -3.18
C PHE A 57 16.54 4.38 -1.89
N ALA A 58 16.70 5.57 -1.27
CA ALA A 58 15.99 5.93 -0.05
C ALA A 58 14.47 5.90 -0.23
N LEU A 59 13.98 6.38 -1.38
CA LEU A 59 12.56 6.36 -1.72
C LEU A 59 12.02 4.92 -1.82
N GLN A 60 12.78 4.01 -2.45
CA GLN A 60 12.37 2.60 -2.55
C GLN A 60 12.34 1.92 -1.18
N ILE A 61 13.33 2.18 -0.31
CA ILE A 61 13.34 1.65 1.07
C ILE A 61 12.16 2.20 1.89
N TYR A 62 11.81 3.47 1.71
CA TYR A 62 10.63 4.06 2.33
C TYR A 62 9.34 3.34 1.91
N PHE A 63 9.15 3.09 0.61
CA PHE A 63 7.98 2.36 0.11
C PHE A 63 7.92 0.93 0.63
N LEU A 64 9.06 0.22 0.65
CA LEU A 64 9.14 -1.13 1.21
C LEU A 64 8.68 -1.16 2.67
N ASN A 65 9.23 -0.27 3.50
CA ASN A 65 8.90 -0.20 4.92
C ASN A 65 7.42 0.15 5.16
N THR A 66 6.86 1.05 4.37
CA THR A 66 5.46 1.46 4.49
C THR A 66 4.51 0.33 4.10
N ARG A 67 4.79 -0.40 3.02
CA ARG A 67 4.03 -1.59 2.61
C ARG A 67 4.12 -2.70 3.65
N PHE A 68 5.31 -2.95 4.20
CA PHE A 68 5.50 -3.95 5.24
C PHE A 68 4.66 -3.65 6.49
N ARG A 69 4.68 -2.39 6.97
CA ARG A 69 3.83 -1.95 8.09
C ARG A 69 2.33 -2.11 7.79
N SER A 70 1.90 -1.77 6.58
CA SER A 70 0.49 -1.91 6.18
C SER A 70 0.04 -3.38 6.19
N ILE A 71 0.85 -4.29 5.67
CA ILE A 71 0.54 -5.72 5.66
C ILE A 71 0.52 -6.26 7.09
N LYS A 72 1.49 -5.87 7.93
CA LYS A 72 1.53 -6.25 9.34
C LYS A 72 0.33 -5.77 10.15
N ALA A 73 -0.25 -4.62 9.81
CA ALA A 73 -1.45 -4.09 10.44
C ALA A 73 -2.75 -4.75 9.95
N ALA A 74 -2.70 -5.45 8.81
CA ALA A 74 -3.84 -6.16 8.22
C ALA A 74 -3.92 -7.63 8.63
N LEU A 75 -2.81 -8.21 9.12
CA LEU A 75 -2.73 -9.57 9.68
C LEU A 75 -3.22 -9.60 11.14
#